data_AF-A0A6J4LJ48-F1
#
_entry.id   AF-A0A6J4LJ48-F1
#
_cell.length_a   1.000
_cell.length_b   1.000
_cell.length_c   1.000
_cell.angle_alpha   90.00
_cell.angle_beta   90.00
_cell.angle_gamma   90.00
#
_symmetry.space_group_name_H-M   'P 1'
#
loop_
_entity.id
_entity.type
_entity.pdbx_description
1 polymer ?
#
loop_
_entity_poly.entity_id
_entity_poly.type
_entity_poly.pdbx_seq_one_letter_code
_entity_poly.pdbx_strand_id
1 'polypeptide(L)'
;ERALIRLTGEVAKHPESVVLPLLLPDSPVVVWWPTQAPDDPAADPLGRLGTRRITDAASATSRKAKAMLTQCASYAPGNTDLAWTRLTLWRATLAAALEQVDAKVTGATVTAERISPSADLLGAWLADRLKVRVERKRSAGPGITDVLLTTRQGDIRLHREDGREATLSVPEQPDRPVALRRRPVPELLSEELRRLDPDDVYAATVRRMAKLNAGGTSHPKATAKSSGTRPGRASGRASGRASGRRSGKGG
;
A
#
# COMPACT_ATOMS: atom_id res chain seq x y z
N GLU A 1 20.31 18.90 23.05
CA GLU A 1 21.46 19.23 22.17
C GLU A 1 21.22 18.60 20.79
N ARG A 2 21.73 19.20 19.71
CA ARG A 2 21.63 18.64 18.33
C ARG A 2 23.01 18.73 17.70
N ALA A 3 23.50 17.62 17.15
CA ALA A 3 24.76 17.56 16.40
C ALA A 3 24.49 17.20 14.94
N LEU A 4 25.25 17.80 14.02
CA LEU A 4 25.28 17.43 12.60
C LEU A 4 26.67 16.88 12.29
N ILE A 5 26.73 15.62 11.87
CA ILE A 5 27.99 14.93 11.57
C ILE A 5 28.06 14.66 10.07
N ARG A 6 29.16 15.08 9.43
CA ARG A 6 29.46 14.78 8.03
C ARG A 6 30.71 13.92 8.00
N LEU A 7 30.57 12.68 7.51
CA LEU A 7 31.68 11.73 7.38
C LEU A 7 32.18 11.71 5.93
N THR A 8 33.50 11.69 5.76
CA THR A 8 34.18 11.62 4.45
C THR A 8 35.42 10.74 4.54
N GLY A 9 35.85 10.14 3.43
CA GLY A 9 37.03 9.25 3.40
C GLY A 9 36.79 7.93 4.15
N GLU A 10 37.85 7.35 4.72
CA GLU A 10 37.81 6.01 5.34
C GLU A 10 36.85 5.94 6.55
N VAL A 11 36.71 7.01 7.33
CA VAL A 11 35.79 7.01 8.48
C VAL A 11 34.31 6.86 8.08
N ALA A 12 33.96 7.21 6.83
CA ALA A 12 32.60 7.02 6.33
C ALA A 12 32.22 5.52 6.21
N LYS A 13 33.20 4.61 6.26
CA LYS A 13 32.97 3.15 6.29
C LYS A 13 32.66 2.62 7.70
N HIS A 14 32.87 3.43 8.74
CA HIS A 14 32.70 3.08 10.16
C HIS A 14 31.85 4.14 10.92
N PRO A 15 30.65 4.50 10.44
CA PRO A 15 29.83 5.54 11.05
C PRO A 15 29.43 5.23 12.50
N GLU A 16 29.27 3.96 12.84
CA GLU A 16 28.94 3.46 14.18
C GLU A 16 29.99 3.82 15.23
N SER A 17 31.28 3.78 14.86
CA SER A 17 32.38 4.13 15.78
C SER A 17 32.39 5.61 16.12
N VAL A 18 31.87 6.47 15.23
CA VAL A 18 31.75 7.91 15.47
C VAL A 18 30.53 8.25 16.32
N VAL A 19 29.42 7.54 16.12
CA VAL A 19 28.16 7.81 16.82
C VAL A 19 28.16 7.22 18.24
N LEU A 20 28.77 6.05 18.44
CA LEU A 20 28.73 5.32 19.71
C LEU A 20 29.12 6.17 20.94
N PRO A 21 30.21 6.98 20.94
CA PRO A 21 30.58 7.81 22.10
C PRO A 21 29.58 8.94 22.42
N LEU A 22 28.65 9.24 21.51
CA LEU A 22 27.62 10.28 21.69
C LEU A 22 26.31 9.71 22.28
N LEU A 23 26.21 8.39 22.40
CA LEU A 23 25.04 7.72 22.93
C LEU A 23 25.12 7.63 24.45
N LEU A 24 23.99 7.83 25.12
CA LEU A 24 23.89 7.57 26.55
C LEU A 24 23.82 6.06 26.79
N PRO A 25 24.61 5.51 27.72
CA PRO A 25 24.81 4.06 27.88
C PRO A 25 23.50 3.28 28.16
N ASP A 26 22.54 3.90 28.84
CA ASP A 26 21.28 3.25 29.25
C ASP A 26 20.03 3.80 28.55
N SER A 27 20.21 4.63 27.52
CA SER A 27 19.07 5.19 26.78
C SER A 27 18.72 4.35 25.55
N PRO A 28 17.42 4.11 25.28
CA PRO A 28 17.04 3.43 24.06
C PRO A 28 17.42 4.26 22.84
N VAL A 29 18.11 3.64 21.89
CA VAL A 29 18.59 4.28 20.67
C VAL A 29 17.60 4.02 19.55
N VAL A 30 17.18 5.09 18.87
CA VAL A 30 16.28 5.03 17.72
C VAL A 30 17.02 5.51 16.48
N VAL A 31 17.03 4.68 15.45
CA VAL A 31 17.64 5.00 14.15
C VAL A 31 16.53 5.23 13.14
N TRP A 32 16.60 6.33 12.40
CA TRP A 32 15.59 6.68 11.39
C TRP A 32 16.25 7.07 10.08
N TRP A 33 15.84 6.41 8.99
CA TRP A 33 16.21 6.80 7.63
C TRP A 33 15.07 7.57 6.99
N PRO A 34 15.21 8.90 6.78
CA PRO A 34 14.12 9.75 6.25
C PRO A 34 13.79 9.49 4.78
N THR A 35 14.68 8.84 4.04
CA THR A 35 14.54 8.63 2.59
C THR A 35 14.81 7.18 2.20
N GLN A 36 16.00 6.87 1.69
CA GLN A 36 16.39 5.52 1.31
C GLN A 36 17.00 4.83 2.52
N ALA A 37 16.30 3.83 3.04
CA ALA A 37 16.84 2.91 4.03
C ALA A 37 17.77 1.87 3.39
N PRO A 38 18.71 1.29 4.16
CA PRO A 38 19.45 0.09 3.76
C PRO A 38 18.49 -1.08 3.50
N ASP A 39 18.95 -2.06 2.71
CA ASP A 39 18.16 -3.26 2.41
C ASP A 39 17.86 -4.08 3.67
N ASP A 40 18.80 -4.11 4.62
CA ASP A 40 18.63 -4.70 5.96
C ASP A 40 18.98 -3.65 7.04
N PRO A 41 17.98 -2.95 7.60
CA PRO A 41 18.20 -2.00 8.67
C PRO A 41 18.79 -2.59 9.95
N ALA A 42 18.59 -3.89 10.23
CA ALA A 42 19.13 -4.51 11.44
C ALA A 42 20.61 -4.88 11.29
N ALA A 43 21.03 -5.23 10.07
CA ALA A 43 22.43 -5.52 9.75
C ALA A 43 23.28 -4.27 9.49
N ASP A 44 22.67 -3.12 9.19
CA ASP A 44 23.35 -1.84 8.98
C ASP A 44 24.18 -1.40 10.20
N PRO A 45 25.41 -0.86 10.02
CA PRO A 45 26.26 -0.49 11.15
C PRO A 45 25.63 0.49 12.14
N LEU A 46 24.89 1.51 11.67
CA LEU A 46 24.15 2.42 12.55
C LEU A 46 22.90 1.73 13.10
N GLY A 47 22.22 0.95 12.26
CA GLY A 47 21.03 0.19 12.65
C GLY A 47 21.24 -0.78 13.81
N ARG A 48 22.43 -1.36 13.94
CA ARG A 48 22.85 -2.23 15.06
C ARG A 48 22.93 -1.50 16.40
N LEU A 49 23.16 -0.19 16.38
CA LEU A 49 23.18 0.63 17.59
C LEU A 49 21.76 0.86 18.13
N GLY A 50 20.75 0.79 17.27
CA GLY A 50 19.35 1.02 17.62
C GLY A 50 18.67 -0.20 18.24
N THR A 51 17.74 0.03 19.17
CA THR A 51 16.70 -0.96 19.51
C THR A 51 15.45 -0.78 18.65
N ARG A 52 15.25 0.45 18.14
CA ARG A 52 14.19 0.80 17.18
C ARG A 52 14.80 1.31 15.87
N ARG A 53 14.32 0.78 14.75
CA ARG A 53 14.75 1.14 13.39
C ARG A 53 13.53 1.55 12.58
N ILE A 54 13.48 2.82 12.20
CA ILE A 54 12.35 3.42 11.48
C ILE A 54 12.77 3.69 10.04
N THR A 55 12.03 3.14 9.08
CA THR A 55 12.18 3.40 7.65
C THR A 55 10.98 4.15 7.09
N ASP A 56 11.07 4.68 5.88
CA ASP A 56 9.91 5.24 5.17
C ASP A 56 9.94 4.90 3.68
N ALA A 57 9.44 3.71 3.35
CA ALA A 57 9.36 3.25 1.96
C ALA A 57 8.51 4.17 1.07
N ALA A 58 7.57 4.93 1.64
CA ALA A 58 6.79 5.92 0.89
C ALA A 58 7.63 7.15 0.48
N SER A 59 8.73 7.41 1.19
CA SER A 59 9.70 8.49 0.94
C SER A 59 10.98 7.99 0.25
N ALA A 60 11.07 6.70 -0.09
CA ALA A 60 12.19 6.15 -0.85
C ALA A 60 12.36 6.89 -2.18
N THR A 61 13.61 7.21 -2.51
CA THR A 61 13.99 8.04 -3.67
C THR A 61 13.74 7.34 -5.00
N SER A 62 13.73 6.01 -5.01
CA SER A 62 13.39 5.21 -6.19
C SER A 62 12.70 3.91 -5.79
N ARG A 63 11.95 3.32 -6.73
CA ARG A 63 11.44 1.94 -6.63
C ARG A 63 10.71 1.65 -5.29
N LYS A 64 9.84 2.54 -4.83
CA LYS A 64 9.11 2.45 -3.54
C LYS A 64 8.46 1.09 -3.27
N ALA A 65 7.86 0.48 -4.30
CA ALA A 65 7.29 -0.87 -4.19
C ALA A 65 8.37 -1.92 -3.85
N LYS A 66 9.52 -1.88 -4.54
CA LYS A 66 10.67 -2.75 -4.23
C LYS A 66 11.23 -2.44 -2.84
N ALA A 67 11.31 -1.17 -2.46
CA ALA A 67 11.79 -0.78 -1.13
C ALA A 67 10.94 -1.45 -0.04
N MET A 68 9.61 -1.34 -0.11
CA MET A 68 8.70 -2.00 0.85
C MET A 68 8.86 -3.52 0.87
N LEU A 69 8.97 -4.17 -0.30
CA LEU A 69 9.19 -5.62 -0.36
C LEU A 69 10.51 -6.04 0.26
N THR A 70 11.56 -5.23 0.07
CA THR A 70 12.88 -5.48 0.65
C THR A 70 12.81 -5.37 2.17
N GLN A 71 12.18 -4.30 2.70
CA GLN A 71 11.97 -4.14 4.14
C GLN A 71 11.11 -5.25 4.76
N CYS A 72 10.13 -5.79 4.02
CA CYS A 72 9.35 -6.93 4.48
C CYS A 72 10.19 -8.21 4.55
N ALA A 73 11.11 -8.42 3.61
CA ALA A 73 11.96 -9.60 3.55
C ALA A 73 13.06 -9.60 4.63
N SER A 74 13.58 -8.42 4.97
CA SER A 74 14.61 -8.21 6.00
C SER A 74 14.03 -7.82 7.38
N TYR A 75 12.76 -8.13 7.63
CA TYR A 75 12.13 -7.78 8.90
C TYR A 75 12.85 -8.44 10.09
N ALA A 76 13.26 -7.61 11.05
CA ALA A 76 13.73 -8.02 12.37
C ALA A 76 12.91 -7.30 13.46
N PRO A 77 12.80 -7.86 14.68
CA PRO A 77 12.22 -7.15 15.82
C PRO A 77 12.84 -5.75 15.99
N GLY A 78 12.00 -4.75 16.27
CA GLY A 78 12.41 -3.35 16.32
C GLY A 78 12.41 -2.60 14.99
N ASN A 79 12.26 -3.29 13.84
CA ASN A 79 12.04 -2.62 12.56
C ASN A 79 10.57 -2.17 12.44
N THR A 80 10.37 -0.96 11.94
CA THR A 80 9.06 -0.40 11.59
C THR A 80 9.21 0.49 10.36
N ASP A 81 8.15 0.61 9.56
CA ASP A 81 8.11 1.54 8.43
C ASP A 81 6.98 2.54 8.63
N LEU A 82 7.24 3.84 8.39
CA LEU A 82 6.23 4.87 8.55
C LEU A 82 5.02 4.69 7.62
N ALA A 83 5.12 3.89 6.55
CA ALA A 83 3.96 3.49 5.77
C ALA A 83 2.94 2.67 6.59
N TRP A 84 3.39 1.90 7.59
CA TRP A 84 2.54 1.19 8.55
C TRP A 84 1.91 2.14 9.55
N THR A 85 2.70 3.08 10.10
CA THR A 85 2.22 4.13 11.01
C THR A 85 1.13 4.95 10.35
N ARG A 86 1.25 5.27 9.05
CA ARG A 86 0.19 5.98 8.29
C ARG A 86 -1.17 5.27 8.28
N LEU A 87 -1.21 3.98 8.60
CA LEU A 87 -2.42 3.16 8.63
C LEU A 87 -3.08 3.08 10.00
N THR A 88 -2.50 3.63 11.07
CA THR A 88 -3.06 3.47 12.44
C THR A 88 -4.54 3.86 12.51
N LEU A 89 -4.91 5.02 11.96
CA LEU A 89 -6.31 5.45 11.92
C LEU A 89 -7.18 4.61 10.98
N TRP A 90 -6.68 4.25 9.79
CA TRP A 90 -7.39 3.35 8.87
C TRP A 90 -7.73 2.02 9.55
N ARG A 91 -6.75 1.39 10.21
CA ARG A 91 -6.91 0.11 10.89
C ARG A 91 -7.87 0.21 12.07
N ALA A 92 -7.73 1.25 12.89
CA ALA A 92 -8.60 1.47 14.05
C ALA A 92 -10.07 1.67 13.62
N THR A 93 -10.31 2.52 12.62
CA THR A 93 -11.68 2.77 12.11
C THR A 93 -12.30 1.51 11.51
N LEU A 94 -11.55 0.76 10.70
CA LEU A 94 -12.06 -0.48 10.08
C LEU A 94 -12.35 -1.56 11.13
N ALA A 95 -11.49 -1.71 12.14
CA ALA A 95 -11.71 -2.65 13.23
C ALA A 95 -12.97 -2.28 14.02
N ALA A 96 -13.10 -1.01 14.43
CA ALA A 96 -14.26 -0.51 15.16
C ALA A 96 -15.57 -0.61 14.36
N ALA A 97 -15.51 -0.44 13.04
CA ALA A 97 -16.67 -0.62 12.16
C ALA A 97 -17.10 -2.09 12.07
N LEU A 98 -16.13 -3.01 11.99
CA LEU A 98 -16.41 -4.45 11.97
C LEU A 98 -16.99 -4.95 13.30
N GLU A 99 -16.57 -4.41 14.44
CA GLU A 99 -17.11 -4.77 15.76
C GLU A 99 -18.61 -4.44 15.91
N GLN A 100 -19.14 -3.53 15.08
CA GLN A 100 -20.56 -3.14 15.10
C GLN A 100 -21.44 -4.01 14.21
N VAL A 101 -20.87 -4.89 13.39
CA VAL A 101 -21.61 -5.70 12.41
C VAL A 101 -21.42 -7.17 12.71
N ASP A 102 -22.51 -7.89 12.96
CA ASP A 102 -22.50 -9.34 13.12
C ASP A 102 -22.54 -10.04 11.75
N ALA A 103 -21.52 -9.78 10.93
CA ALA A 103 -21.38 -10.38 9.61
C ALA A 103 -19.93 -10.76 9.31
N LYS A 104 -19.77 -11.95 8.73
CA LYS A 104 -18.48 -12.39 8.22
C LYS A 104 -18.10 -11.65 6.94
N VAL A 105 -16.91 -11.06 6.92
CA VAL A 105 -16.32 -10.51 5.69
C VAL A 105 -15.99 -11.64 4.72
N THR A 106 -16.43 -11.50 3.47
CA THR A 106 -16.20 -12.46 2.38
C THR A 106 -15.18 -11.97 1.36
N GLY A 107 -14.88 -10.67 1.36
CA GLY A 107 -13.88 -10.07 0.48
C GLY A 107 -13.54 -8.65 0.92
N ALA A 108 -12.42 -8.12 0.42
CA ALA A 108 -12.07 -6.72 0.64
C ALA A 108 -11.42 -6.11 -0.60
N THR A 109 -11.54 -4.79 -0.75
CA THR A 109 -10.87 -4.00 -1.78
C THR A 109 -10.14 -2.83 -1.14
N VAL A 110 -8.90 -2.59 -1.53
CA VAL A 110 -8.12 -1.39 -1.16
C VAL A 110 -7.82 -0.59 -2.42
N THR A 111 -8.40 0.60 -2.53
CA THR A 111 -8.16 1.56 -3.61
C THR A 111 -7.23 2.67 -3.15
N ALA A 112 -6.21 2.94 -3.96
CA ALA A 112 -5.18 3.93 -3.66
C ALA A 112 -4.40 4.28 -4.93
N GLU A 113 -3.52 5.27 -4.86
CA GLU A 113 -2.58 5.60 -5.93
C GLU A 113 -1.76 4.39 -6.41
N ARG A 114 -1.20 4.50 -7.63
CA ARG A 114 -0.52 3.37 -8.31
C ARG A 114 0.58 2.71 -7.48
N ILE A 115 1.34 3.49 -6.74
CA ILE A 115 2.46 3.01 -5.92
C ILE A 115 2.25 3.51 -4.50
N SER A 116 1.80 2.64 -3.60
CA SER A 116 1.50 3.01 -2.23
C SER A 116 1.88 1.89 -1.26
N PRO A 117 3.07 1.98 -0.61
CA PRO A 117 3.48 1.01 0.40
C PRO A 117 2.44 0.82 1.52
N SER A 118 1.77 1.92 1.92
CA SER A 118 0.67 1.85 2.90
C SER A 118 -0.51 1.03 2.38
N ALA A 119 -0.91 1.17 1.11
CA ALA A 119 -2.02 0.38 0.58
C ALA A 119 -1.67 -1.11 0.49
N ASP A 120 -0.42 -1.43 0.15
CA ASP A 120 0.04 -2.81 0.05
C ASP A 120 0.10 -3.47 1.44
N LEU A 121 0.60 -2.75 2.46
CA LEU A 121 0.57 -3.19 3.86
C LEU A 121 -0.86 -3.35 4.39
N LEU A 122 -1.77 -2.42 4.08
CA LEU A 122 -3.16 -2.51 4.51
C LEU A 122 -3.84 -3.74 3.91
N GLY A 123 -3.59 -4.01 2.62
CA GLY A 123 -4.10 -5.20 1.95
C GLY A 123 -3.57 -6.49 2.57
N ALA A 124 -2.27 -6.54 2.89
CA ALA A 124 -1.68 -7.69 3.58
C ALA A 124 -2.24 -7.88 5.00
N TRP A 125 -2.45 -6.81 5.75
CA TRP A 125 -3.03 -6.85 7.09
C TRP A 125 -4.48 -7.36 7.07
N LEU A 126 -5.33 -6.82 6.18
CA LEU A 126 -6.71 -7.30 6.00
C LEU A 126 -6.74 -8.78 5.59
N ALA A 127 -5.87 -9.17 4.65
CA ALA A 127 -5.77 -10.56 4.20
C ALA A 127 -5.31 -11.50 5.34
N ASP A 128 -4.45 -11.02 6.24
CA ASP A 128 -4.02 -11.81 7.40
C ASP A 128 -5.10 -11.90 8.47
N ARG A 129 -5.76 -10.79 8.82
CA ARG A 129 -6.75 -10.76 9.90
C ARG A 129 -8.07 -11.42 9.53
N LEU A 130 -8.57 -11.16 8.31
CA LEU A 130 -9.88 -11.63 7.87
C LEU A 130 -9.83 -12.96 7.12
N LYS A 131 -8.62 -13.42 6.75
CA LYS A 131 -8.41 -14.65 5.96
C LYS A 131 -9.20 -14.68 4.63
N VAL A 132 -9.40 -13.50 4.02
CA VAL A 132 -10.05 -13.33 2.71
C VAL A 132 -9.08 -12.83 1.66
N ARG A 133 -9.47 -12.94 0.38
CA ARG A 133 -8.78 -12.27 -0.72
C ARG A 133 -9.02 -10.76 -0.63
N VAL A 134 -7.94 -9.99 -0.77
CA VAL A 134 -8.00 -8.53 -0.84
C VAL A 134 -7.61 -8.10 -2.24
N GLU A 135 -8.49 -7.39 -2.93
CA GLU A 135 -8.25 -6.81 -4.23
C GLU A 135 -7.57 -5.44 -4.11
N ARG A 136 -6.64 -5.13 -5.00
CA ARG A 136 -5.94 -3.85 -5.06
C ARG A 136 -6.38 -3.06 -6.30
N LYS A 137 -7.11 -1.95 -6.11
CA LYS A 137 -7.57 -1.06 -7.20
C LYS A 137 -6.81 0.25 -7.25
N ARG A 138 -6.79 0.92 -8.40
CA ARG A 138 -6.05 2.18 -8.58
C ARG A 138 -6.99 3.39 -8.56
N SER A 139 -6.56 4.47 -7.93
CA SER A 139 -7.18 5.80 -8.01
C SER A 139 -6.14 6.88 -8.32
N ALA A 140 -6.58 8.10 -8.57
CA ALA A 140 -5.69 9.27 -8.70
C ALA A 140 -4.92 9.58 -7.39
N GLY A 141 -5.45 9.14 -6.24
CA GLY A 141 -4.83 9.41 -4.93
C GLY A 141 -5.28 10.76 -4.37
N PRO A 142 -4.59 11.29 -3.34
CA PRO A 142 -3.31 10.82 -2.81
C PRO A 142 -3.43 9.68 -1.79
N GLY A 143 -2.47 8.75 -1.81
CA GLY A 143 -2.46 7.60 -0.90
C GLY A 143 -3.69 6.72 -1.07
N ILE A 144 -4.21 6.18 0.05
CA ILE A 144 -5.44 5.38 0.10
C ILE A 144 -6.67 6.31 0.02
N THR A 145 -7.58 5.94 -0.87
CA THR A 145 -8.82 6.68 -1.15
C THR A 145 -10.07 5.87 -0.80
N ASP A 146 -9.98 4.54 -0.78
CA ASP A 146 -11.13 3.70 -0.49
C ASP A 146 -10.72 2.35 0.12
N VAL A 147 -11.46 1.91 1.12
CA VAL A 147 -11.43 0.54 1.60
C VAL A 147 -12.86 0.02 1.70
N LEU A 148 -13.13 -1.08 1.01
CA LEU A 148 -14.42 -1.75 0.99
C LEU A 148 -14.27 -3.15 1.60
N LEU A 149 -15.08 -3.49 2.58
CA LEU A 149 -15.20 -4.83 3.15
C LEU A 149 -16.57 -5.38 2.81
N THR A 150 -16.62 -6.46 2.04
CA THR A 150 -17.88 -7.06 1.59
C THR A 150 -18.36 -8.10 2.59
N THR A 151 -19.61 -7.97 3.00
CA THR A 151 -20.30 -8.93 3.87
C THR A 151 -21.63 -9.34 3.26
N ARG A 152 -22.31 -10.34 3.87
CA ARG A 152 -23.65 -10.75 3.44
C ARG A 152 -24.75 -9.76 3.81
N GLN A 153 -24.50 -8.87 4.78
CA GLN A 153 -25.46 -7.86 5.25
C GLN A 153 -25.26 -6.51 4.55
N GLY A 154 -24.30 -6.42 3.63
CA GLY A 154 -23.93 -5.19 2.94
C GLY A 154 -22.45 -4.88 3.11
N ASP A 155 -21.99 -3.85 2.40
CA ASP A 155 -20.59 -3.45 2.42
C ASP A 155 -20.30 -2.46 3.56
N ILE A 156 -19.17 -2.64 4.23
CA ILE A 156 -18.57 -1.63 5.11
C ILE A 156 -17.54 -0.87 4.27
N ARG A 157 -17.68 0.45 4.18
CA ARG A 157 -16.84 1.28 3.31
C ARG A 157 -16.25 2.45 4.09
N LEU A 158 -14.94 2.65 3.92
CA LEU A 158 -14.25 3.84 4.39
C LEU A 158 -13.66 4.58 3.19
N HIS A 159 -14.31 5.67 2.81
CA HIS A 159 -13.99 6.43 1.59
C HIS A 159 -13.39 7.79 1.94
N ARG A 160 -12.26 8.16 1.34
CA ARG A 160 -11.58 9.44 1.55
C ARG A 160 -11.21 10.06 0.20
N GLU A 161 -11.97 11.06 -0.21
CA GLU A 161 -11.82 11.69 -1.52
C GLU A 161 -10.66 12.71 -1.56
N ASP A 162 -10.56 13.58 -0.56
CA ASP A 162 -9.68 14.76 -0.58
C ASP A 162 -8.42 14.64 0.29
N GLY A 163 -8.26 13.53 1.00
CA GLY A 163 -7.13 13.28 1.90
C GLY A 163 -7.23 13.93 3.29
N ARG A 164 -8.36 14.55 3.65
CA ARG A 164 -8.61 15.20 4.95
C ARG A 164 -9.65 14.46 5.79
N GLU A 165 -10.83 14.24 5.22
CA GLU A 165 -11.96 13.63 5.91
C GLU A 165 -12.41 12.39 5.14
N ALA A 166 -12.76 11.34 5.87
CA ALA A 166 -13.30 10.12 5.30
C ALA A 166 -14.76 9.96 5.71
N THR A 167 -15.55 9.34 4.85
CA THR A 167 -16.90 8.88 5.16
C THR A 167 -16.85 7.39 5.48
N LEU A 168 -17.33 7.02 6.66
CA LEU A 168 -17.59 5.64 7.05
C LEU A 168 -19.06 5.30 6.79
N SER A 169 -19.29 4.32 5.92
CA SER A 169 -20.58 3.73 5.64
C SER A 169 -20.63 2.31 6.18
N VAL A 170 -21.63 2.02 6.99
CA VAL A 170 -21.89 0.69 7.58
C VAL A 170 -23.35 0.34 7.28
N PRO A 171 -23.68 -0.90 6.90
CA PRO A 171 -25.06 -1.28 6.59
C PRO A 171 -26.02 -0.94 7.73
N GLU A 172 -27.21 -0.45 7.38
CA GLU A 172 -28.28 -0.08 8.32
C GLU A 172 -27.92 1.04 9.31
N GLN A 173 -26.81 1.75 9.08
CA GLN A 173 -26.38 2.89 9.90
C GLN A 173 -26.20 4.13 9.03
N PRO A 174 -26.45 5.34 9.58
CA PRO A 174 -26.16 6.57 8.85
C PRO A 174 -24.65 6.71 8.63
N ASP A 175 -24.28 7.26 7.47
CA ASP A 175 -22.90 7.61 7.16
C ASP A 175 -22.33 8.57 8.20
N ARG A 176 -21.08 8.35 8.60
CA ARG A 176 -20.41 9.18 9.62
C ARG A 176 -19.09 9.73 9.09
N PRO A 177 -18.81 11.02 9.32
CA PRO A 177 -17.50 11.58 9.05
C PRO A 177 -16.46 11.00 10.03
N VAL A 178 -15.27 10.73 9.52
CA VAL A 178 -14.11 10.24 10.27
C VAL A 178 -12.90 11.10 9.92
N ALA A 179 -12.29 11.70 10.94
CA ALA A 179 -11.06 12.45 10.78
C ALA A 179 -9.92 11.52 10.35
N LEU A 180 -9.63 11.50 9.06
CA LEU A 180 -8.65 10.62 8.45
C LEU A 180 -7.65 11.42 7.62
N ARG A 181 -7.17 12.53 8.19
CA ARG A 181 -6.21 13.40 7.53
C ARG A 181 -4.88 12.71 7.33
N ARG A 182 -4.18 13.07 6.26
CA ARG A 182 -2.77 12.69 6.09
C ARG A 182 -1.93 13.38 7.18
N ARG A 183 -1.17 12.58 7.92
CA ARG A 183 -0.33 13.04 9.02
C ARG A 183 1.09 13.38 8.52
N PRO A 184 1.67 14.52 8.92
CA PRO A 184 3.04 14.87 8.57
C PRO A 184 4.03 13.98 9.31
N VAL A 185 5.26 13.87 8.79
CA VAL A 185 6.32 12.99 9.33
C VAL A 185 6.58 13.21 10.83
N PRO A 186 6.62 14.44 11.38
CA PRO A 186 6.82 14.62 12.83
C PRO A 186 5.75 13.96 13.70
N GLU A 187 4.49 13.94 13.26
CA GLU A 187 3.41 13.25 13.98
C GLU A 187 3.58 11.73 13.92
N LEU A 188 4.01 11.19 12.77
CA LEU A 188 4.29 9.76 12.60
C LEU A 188 5.47 9.32 13.46
N LEU A 189 6.56 10.09 13.48
CA LEU A 189 7.71 9.81 14.34
C LEU A 189 7.34 9.88 15.82
N SER A 190 6.55 10.88 16.22
CA SER A 190 6.06 11.00 17.60
C SER A 190 5.21 9.80 18.01
N GLU A 191 4.47 9.19 17.08
CA GLU A 191 3.76 7.93 17.33
C GLU A 191 4.71 6.76 17.55
N GLU A 192 5.69 6.56 16.68
CA GLU A 192 6.67 5.47 16.80
C GLU A 192 7.55 5.61 18.06
N LEU A 193 7.85 6.82 18.49
CA LEU A 193 8.65 7.09 19.69
C LEU A 193 7.88 6.87 21.00
N ARG A 194 6.53 6.79 20.97
CA ARG A 194 5.73 6.50 22.17
C ARG A 194 5.76 5.04 22.58
N ARG A 195 6.07 4.12 21.66
CA ARG A 195 6.18 2.68 21.95
C ARG A 195 7.33 2.05 21.18
N LEU A 196 8.40 1.74 21.89
CA LEU A 196 9.63 1.21 21.29
C LEU A 196 9.63 -0.30 21.11
N ASP A 197 8.75 -1.02 21.83
CA ASP A 197 8.61 -2.47 21.72
C ASP A 197 8.27 -2.92 20.30
N PRO A 198 8.68 -4.15 19.91
CA PRO A 198 8.27 -4.75 18.65
C PRO A 198 6.74 -4.71 18.45
N ASP A 199 6.32 -4.41 17.22
CA ASP A 199 4.91 -4.49 16.83
C ASP A 199 4.63 -5.86 16.19
N ASP A 200 4.03 -6.77 16.96
CA ASP A 200 3.67 -8.11 16.49
C ASP A 200 2.65 -8.09 15.34
N VAL A 201 1.78 -7.07 15.29
CA VAL A 201 0.81 -6.91 14.20
C VAL A 201 1.53 -6.50 12.91
N TYR A 202 2.50 -5.60 13.02
CA TYR A 202 3.38 -5.27 11.89
C TYR A 202 4.18 -6.49 11.45
N ALA A 203 4.80 -7.23 12.38
CA ALA A 203 5.55 -8.45 12.11
C ALA A 203 4.73 -9.49 11.33
N ALA A 204 3.49 -9.75 11.76
CA ALA A 204 2.57 -10.65 11.06
C ALA A 204 2.21 -10.12 9.67
N THR A 205 1.97 -8.81 9.55
CA THR A 205 1.60 -8.15 8.29
C THR A 205 2.71 -8.24 7.24
N VAL A 206 3.96 -7.93 7.61
CA VAL A 206 5.09 -7.99 6.67
C VAL A 206 5.39 -9.43 6.24
N ARG A 207 5.28 -10.41 7.15
CA ARG A 207 5.38 -11.84 6.81
C ARG A 207 4.27 -12.26 5.84
N ARG A 208 3.04 -11.79 6.05
CA ARG A 208 1.93 -12.04 5.12
C ARG A 208 2.20 -11.41 3.76
N MET A 209 2.67 -10.17 3.73
CA MET A 209 3.01 -9.46 2.50
C MET A 209 4.10 -10.20 1.71
N ALA A 210 5.17 -10.65 2.37
CA ALA A 210 6.22 -11.45 1.74
C ALA A 210 5.66 -12.73 1.09
N LYS A 211 4.79 -13.46 1.81
CA LYS A 211 4.12 -14.67 1.28
C LYS A 211 3.23 -14.39 0.06
N LEU A 212 2.44 -13.32 0.10
CA LEU A 212 1.55 -12.93 -1.01
C LEU A 212 2.35 -12.60 -2.28
N ASN A 213 3.53 -11.99 -2.13
CA ASN A 213 4.40 -11.68 -3.27
C ASN A 213 5.15 -12.91 -3.80
N ALA A 214 5.58 -13.82 -2.92
CA ALA A 214 6.21 -15.08 -3.35
C ALA A 214 5.25 -15.99 -4.14
N GLY A 215 3.98 -16.06 -3.73
CA GLY A 215 2.94 -16.84 -4.41
C GLY A 215 2.38 -16.19 -5.69
N GLY A 216 2.77 -14.95 -6.01
CA GLY A 216 2.30 -14.21 -7.18
C GLY A 216 2.89 -14.67 -8.52
N THR A 217 3.83 -15.62 -8.53
CA THR A 217 4.46 -16.17 -9.75
C THR A 217 3.63 -17.24 -10.46
N SER A 218 2.47 -17.63 -9.94
CA SER A 218 1.53 -18.52 -10.63
C SER A 218 0.12 -17.92 -10.69
N HIS A 219 -0.14 -17.10 -11.71
CA HIS A 219 -1.52 -16.88 -12.17
C HIS A 219 -1.73 -17.65 -13.47
N PRO A 220 -2.67 -18.61 -13.52
CA PRO A 220 -3.14 -19.15 -14.79
C PRO A 220 -3.79 -17.99 -15.56
N LYS A 221 -3.28 -17.75 -16.76
CA LYS A 221 -3.82 -16.78 -17.71
C LYS A 221 -5.29 -17.17 -17.96
N ALA A 222 -6.22 -16.31 -17.56
CA ALA A 222 -7.61 -16.45 -17.94
C ALA A 222 -7.68 -16.45 -19.48
N THR A 223 -7.94 -17.61 -20.07
CA THR A 223 -8.16 -17.77 -21.50
C THR A 223 -9.47 -17.06 -21.85
N ALA A 224 -9.34 -15.85 -22.39
CA ALA A 224 -10.43 -15.21 -23.10
C ALA A 224 -10.76 -16.04 -24.35
N LYS A 225 -11.77 -16.91 -24.25
CA LYS A 225 -12.50 -17.39 -25.42
C LYS A 225 -13.41 -16.25 -25.87
N SER A 226 -12.94 -15.42 -26.80
CA SER A 226 -13.85 -14.60 -27.60
C SER A 226 -14.36 -15.44 -28.76
N SER A 227 -15.60 -15.89 -28.62
CA SER A 227 -16.46 -16.43 -29.66
C SER A 227 -16.43 -15.56 -30.92
N GLY A 228 -16.12 -16.19 -32.05
CA GLY A 228 -16.21 -15.57 -33.36
C GLY A 228 -17.67 -15.35 -33.76
N THR A 229 -17.98 -14.11 -34.15
CA THR A 229 -19.16 -13.80 -34.95
C THR A 229 -18.71 -12.95 -36.12
N ARG A 230 -18.79 -13.51 -37.32
CA ARG A 230 -18.53 -12.81 -38.58
C ARG A 230 -19.61 -13.23 -39.56
N PRO A 231 -20.56 -12.35 -39.92
CA PRO A 231 -21.37 -12.56 -41.11
C PRO A 231 -20.91 -11.59 -42.21
N GLY A 232 -20.89 -12.06 -43.46
CA GLY A 232 -20.80 -11.21 -44.64
C GLY A 232 -19.86 -11.73 -45.71
N ARG A 233 -20.25 -12.80 -46.40
CA ARG A 233 -19.75 -13.07 -47.75
C ARG A 233 -20.97 -13.28 -48.65
N ALA A 234 -21.41 -12.19 -49.26
CA ALA A 234 -22.46 -12.21 -50.29
C ALA A 234 -21.88 -12.80 -51.57
N SER A 235 -22.57 -13.82 -52.07
CA SER A 235 -22.33 -14.51 -53.33
C SER A 235 -22.54 -13.59 -54.52
N GLY A 236 -21.56 -13.58 -55.43
CA GLY A 236 -21.72 -13.02 -56.76
C GLY A 236 -22.73 -13.83 -57.56
N ARG A 237 -23.68 -13.14 -58.18
CA ARG A 237 -24.46 -13.65 -59.31
C ARG A 237 -24.56 -12.51 -60.33
N ALA A 238 -23.76 -12.64 -61.39
CA ALA A 238 -23.84 -11.79 -62.56
C ALA A 238 -24.97 -12.30 -63.46
N SER A 239 -25.93 -11.44 -63.78
CA SER A 239 -26.77 -11.58 -64.97
C SER A 239 -27.38 -10.23 -65.34
N GLY A 240 -26.82 -9.62 -66.38
CA GLY A 240 -27.57 -9.19 -67.56
C GLY A 240 -28.47 -7.94 -67.48
N ARG A 241 -28.17 -7.04 -68.41
CA ARG A 241 -29.07 -6.10 -69.14
C ARG A 241 -29.34 -4.72 -68.54
N ALA A 242 -28.59 -3.78 -69.11
CA ALA A 242 -29.04 -2.80 -70.11
C ALA A 242 -29.87 -1.58 -69.67
N SER A 243 -29.31 -0.45 -70.12
CA SER A 243 -29.95 0.73 -70.68
C SER A 243 -30.34 1.87 -69.76
N GLY A 244 -29.78 3.04 -70.09
CA GLY A 244 -30.59 4.24 -70.25
C GLY A 244 -30.23 5.41 -69.34
N ARG A 245 -29.47 6.36 -69.92
CA ARG A 245 -29.64 7.84 -69.88
C ARG A 245 -29.88 8.53 -68.52
N ARG A 246 -29.50 9.78 -68.28
CA ARG A 246 -28.64 10.83 -68.84
C ARG A 246 -28.83 12.00 -67.85
N SER A 247 -27.88 12.93 -67.84
CA SER A 247 -28.10 14.35 -67.47
C SER A 247 -28.05 14.75 -65.99
N GLY A 248 -26.95 15.41 -65.63
CA GLY A 248 -27.01 16.85 -65.36
C GLY A 248 -27.35 17.27 -63.93
N LYS A 249 -26.32 17.39 -63.11
CA LYS A 249 -26.26 18.21 -61.89
C LYS A 249 -25.58 19.53 -62.25
N GLY A 250 -25.99 20.63 -61.62
CA GLY A 250 -25.09 21.77 -61.45
C GLY A 250 -25.72 23.13 -61.58
N GLY A 251 -26.48 23.52 -60.57
CA GLY A 251 -26.34 24.81 -59.89
C GLY A 251 -26.12 24.50 -58.43
#